data_AF-A0A9D9QAR7-F1
#
_entry.id   AF-A0A9D9QAR7-F1
#
_cell.length_a   1.000
_cell.length_b   1.000
_cell.length_c   1.000
_cell.angle_alpha   90.00
_cell.angle_beta   90.00
_cell.angle_gamma   90.00
#
_symmetry.space_group_name_H-M   'P 1'
#
loop_
_entity.id
_entity.type
_entity.pdbx_description
1 polymer ?
#
loop_
_entity_poly.entity_id
_entity_poly.type
_entity_poly.pdbx_seq_one_letter_code
_entity_poly.pdbx_strand_id
1 'polypeptide(L)'
;MSDLTQETAAVDEFADIRPYEGKEFTDALARLLANKNLITVFRRQAWPEFPEFFAPVVDTICHWYLKFMLRNVKTSDELHSLILERLISLVVKGTMTELTSSGSEELEAGKHYLFISNHRDIAMDPVVADYMLLKRGFPSFQTAFGDNLLTSREVADAIRINKAFIVQRDLEPLAQLKSSMTLSKYIRETIYNKDSVWIAQREGRAKDGDDRTNPAIIKMFALCNRQTGLTFTQYINSLNIIPVAVSYEFDPCDRLKAREAARRMEKSLRGEVYEKRKNEDFISIILGIQNKKGRVNIAFGKPLYSEEWKNAKEVAQAIDDFILTHYKLWPCNYAAYDIMHNTDKYVKNYTKEYRNRFMARFRRIPQSTLPYVLGAYAKPVENAELYTE
;
A
#
# COMPACT_ATOMS: atom_id res chain seq x y z
N MET A 1 -21.52 -46.57 27.14
CA MET A 1 -20.50 -45.52 27.35
C MET A 1 -19.63 -45.46 26.11
N SER A 2 -19.98 -44.59 25.18
CA SER A 2 -19.12 -44.17 24.09
C SER A 2 -19.54 -42.74 23.77
N ASP A 3 -18.93 -41.80 24.48
CA ASP A 3 -19.15 -40.37 24.26
C ASP A 3 -18.68 -40.01 22.85
N LEU A 4 -19.65 -39.68 22.01
CA LEU A 4 -19.47 -38.98 20.75
C LEU A 4 -19.12 -37.53 21.08
N THR A 5 -17.85 -37.23 21.23
CA THR A 5 -17.34 -35.87 21.05
C THR A 5 -17.33 -35.58 19.56
N GLN A 6 -18.48 -35.16 19.03
CA GLN A 6 -18.52 -34.41 17.78
C GLN A 6 -17.85 -33.06 18.04
N GLU A 7 -16.56 -33.00 17.73
CA GLU A 7 -15.83 -31.75 17.55
C GLU A 7 -16.47 -31.03 16.37
N THR A 8 -17.43 -30.14 16.64
CA THR A 8 -17.93 -29.19 15.65
C THR A 8 -16.76 -28.30 15.27
N ALA A 9 -16.15 -28.55 14.11
CA ALA A 9 -15.15 -27.65 13.54
C ALA A 9 -15.73 -26.23 13.56
N ALA A 10 -15.14 -25.36 14.39
CA ALA A 10 -15.60 -23.99 14.53
C ALA A 10 -15.57 -23.33 13.14
N VAL A 11 -16.71 -22.80 12.71
CA VAL A 11 -16.80 -22.06 11.44
C VAL A 11 -15.92 -20.83 11.58
N ASP A 12 -14.88 -20.76 10.77
CA ASP A 12 -13.97 -19.61 10.73
C ASP A 12 -14.71 -18.40 10.15
N GLU A 13 -15.10 -17.48 11.04
CA GLU A 13 -15.83 -16.26 10.72
C GLU A 13 -15.10 -15.36 9.70
N PHE A 14 -13.77 -15.47 9.61
CA PHE A 14 -12.95 -14.59 8.78
C PHE A 14 -12.51 -15.24 7.47
N ALA A 15 -12.91 -16.48 7.17
CA ALA A 15 -12.43 -17.26 6.03
C ALA A 15 -12.53 -16.52 4.68
N ASP A 16 -13.53 -15.65 4.49
CA ASP A 16 -13.72 -14.88 3.27
C ASP A 16 -12.72 -13.73 3.11
N ILE A 17 -12.19 -13.20 4.22
CA ILE A 17 -11.34 -12.00 4.21
C ILE A 17 -9.90 -12.25 4.60
N ARG A 18 -9.59 -13.22 5.48
CA ARG A 18 -8.23 -13.39 6.01
C ARG A 18 -7.23 -13.91 4.94
N PRO A 19 -5.91 -13.79 5.16
CA PRO A 19 -4.91 -14.49 4.36
C PRO A 19 -5.15 -15.99 4.34
N TYR A 20 -4.60 -16.67 3.33
CA TYR A 20 -4.66 -18.12 3.29
C TYR A 20 -3.76 -18.75 4.36
N GLU A 21 -4.29 -19.78 5.02
CA GLU A 21 -3.61 -20.52 6.08
C GLU A 21 -3.59 -22.02 5.76
N GLY A 22 -2.59 -22.74 6.27
CA GLY A 22 -2.49 -24.20 6.15
C GLY A 22 -2.66 -24.73 4.72
N LYS A 23 -3.68 -25.57 4.52
CA LYS A 23 -3.94 -26.22 3.22
C LYS A 23 -4.35 -25.22 2.13
N GLU A 24 -5.07 -24.16 2.49
CA GLU A 24 -5.49 -23.13 1.52
C GLU A 24 -4.26 -22.47 0.88
N PHE A 25 -3.24 -22.19 1.70
CA PHE A 25 -1.98 -21.61 1.26
C PHE A 25 -1.24 -22.56 0.32
N THR A 26 -1.05 -23.82 0.71
CA THR A 26 -0.30 -24.79 -0.11
C THR A 26 -1.00 -25.07 -1.44
N ASP A 27 -2.35 -25.15 -1.43
CA ASP A 27 -3.13 -25.37 -2.63
C ASP A 27 -3.09 -24.14 -3.56
N ALA A 28 -3.13 -22.92 -3.02
CA ALA A 28 -2.99 -21.69 -3.78
C ALA A 28 -1.59 -21.55 -4.40
N LEU A 29 -0.54 -21.81 -3.61
CA LEU A 29 0.84 -21.80 -4.11
C LEU A 29 1.04 -22.82 -5.23
N ALA A 30 0.50 -24.04 -5.08
CA ALA A 30 0.56 -25.06 -6.12
C ALA A 30 -0.16 -24.65 -7.41
N ARG A 31 -1.33 -24.00 -7.30
CA ARG A 31 -2.07 -23.47 -8.47
C ARG A 31 -1.26 -22.38 -9.20
N LEU A 32 -0.69 -21.43 -8.46
CA LEU A 32 0.14 -20.37 -9.03
C LEU A 32 1.37 -20.94 -9.74
N LEU A 33 2.06 -21.91 -9.11
CA LEU A 33 3.21 -22.61 -9.67
C LEU A 33 2.85 -23.58 -10.81
N ALA A 34 1.58 -23.89 -11.04
CA ALA A 34 1.13 -24.68 -12.19
C ALA A 34 0.81 -23.78 -13.39
N ASN A 35 0.51 -22.50 -13.16
CA ASN A 35 0.06 -21.59 -14.20
C ASN A 35 1.24 -21.02 -15.02
N LYS A 36 1.53 -21.67 -16.14
CA LYS A 36 2.58 -21.23 -17.07
C LYS A 36 2.35 -19.82 -17.65
N ASN A 37 1.09 -19.41 -17.80
CA ASN A 37 0.77 -18.09 -18.33
C ASN A 37 1.20 -16.97 -17.39
N LEU A 38 1.25 -17.20 -16.07
CA LEU A 38 1.70 -16.18 -15.13
C LEU A 38 3.15 -15.79 -15.40
N ILE A 39 4.04 -16.76 -15.59
CA ILE A 39 5.46 -16.50 -15.86
C ILE A 39 5.63 -15.77 -17.19
N THR A 40 4.90 -16.20 -18.23
CA THR A 40 4.93 -15.52 -19.52
C THR A 40 4.42 -14.09 -19.43
N VAL A 41 3.34 -13.84 -18.69
CA VAL A 41 2.81 -12.48 -18.45
C VAL A 41 3.84 -11.65 -17.69
N PHE A 42 4.42 -12.17 -16.61
CA PHE A 42 5.47 -11.47 -15.86
C PHE A 42 6.69 -11.17 -16.72
N ARG A 43 7.18 -12.12 -17.53
CA ARG A 43 8.30 -11.90 -18.45
C ARG A 43 7.97 -10.82 -19.47
N ARG A 44 6.82 -10.89 -20.15
CA ARG A 44 6.41 -9.88 -21.15
C ARG A 44 6.27 -8.48 -20.56
N GLN A 45 5.80 -8.39 -19.31
CA GLN A 45 5.68 -7.11 -18.63
C GLN A 45 7.04 -6.61 -18.12
N ALA A 46 7.90 -7.48 -17.58
CA ALA A 46 9.21 -7.14 -17.06
C ALA A 46 10.23 -6.80 -18.16
N TRP A 47 10.17 -7.53 -19.27
CA TRP A 47 11.06 -7.39 -20.43
C TRP A 47 10.24 -7.38 -21.73
N PRO A 48 9.52 -6.28 -22.02
CA PRO A 48 8.67 -6.18 -23.21
C PRO A 48 9.46 -6.26 -24.52
N GLU A 49 10.76 -5.93 -24.50
CA GLU A 49 11.66 -6.02 -25.65
C GLU A 49 12.39 -7.37 -25.74
N PHE A 50 12.09 -8.34 -24.86
CA PHE A 50 12.74 -9.65 -24.87
C PHE A 50 12.36 -10.44 -26.14
N PRO A 51 13.33 -11.00 -26.89
CA PRO A 51 13.03 -11.75 -28.11
C PRO A 51 12.14 -12.97 -27.85
N GLU A 52 10.94 -13.01 -28.43
CA GLU A 52 9.95 -14.07 -28.21
C GLU A 52 10.45 -15.46 -28.64
N PHE A 53 11.45 -15.54 -29.52
CA PHE A 53 12.06 -16.83 -29.90
C PHE A 53 12.75 -17.54 -28.72
N PHE A 54 13.34 -16.81 -27.77
CA PHE A 54 13.94 -17.39 -26.57
C PHE A 54 12.95 -17.56 -25.41
N ALA A 55 11.73 -17.03 -25.53
CA ALA A 55 10.74 -17.00 -24.46
C ALA A 55 10.41 -18.39 -23.88
N PRO A 56 10.17 -19.45 -24.69
CA PRO A 56 9.81 -20.76 -24.14
C PRO A 56 10.90 -21.35 -23.23
N VAL A 57 12.16 -21.14 -23.59
CA VAL A 57 13.31 -21.62 -22.82
C VAL A 57 13.42 -20.87 -21.51
N VAL A 58 13.37 -19.53 -21.55
CA VAL A 58 13.46 -18.70 -20.35
C VAL A 58 12.28 -18.91 -19.42
N ASP A 59 11.05 -18.93 -19.95
CA ASP A 59 9.85 -19.19 -19.15
C ASP A 59 9.95 -20.54 -18.43
N THR A 60 10.49 -21.58 -19.10
CA THR A 60 10.72 -22.90 -18.51
C THR A 60 11.78 -22.86 -17.40
N ILE A 61 12.89 -22.16 -17.61
CA ILE A 61 13.95 -22.01 -16.61
C ILE A 61 13.42 -21.24 -15.39
N CYS A 62 12.73 -20.11 -15.60
CA CYS A 62 12.09 -19.33 -14.55
C CYS A 62 11.09 -20.16 -13.75
N HIS A 63 10.28 -20.98 -14.43
CA HIS A 63 9.31 -21.87 -13.80
C HIS A 63 9.97 -22.89 -12.90
N TRP A 64 11.02 -23.54 -13.41
CA TRP A 64 11.77 -24.52 -12.64
C TRP A 64 12.47 -23.89 -11.44
N TYR A 65 13.07 -22.71 -11.63
CA TYR A 65 13.71 -21.95 -10.56
C TYR A 65 12.71 -21.54 -9.46
N LEU A 66 11.54 -20.99 -9.83
CA LEU A 66 10.48 -20.63 -8.88
C LEU A 66 9.98 -21.86 -8.11
N LYS A 67 9.72 -22.97 -8.81
CA LYS A 67 9.34 -24.23 -8.15
C LYS A 67 10.40 -24.71 -7.17
N PHE A 68 11.68 -24.66 -7.57
CA PHE A 68 12.77 -25.08 -6.72
C PHE A 68 12.91 -24.17 -5.48
N MET A 69 12.82 -22.85 -5.65
CA MET A 69 12.89 -21.90 -4.55
C MET A 69 11.72 -22.05 -3.57
N LEU A 70 10.51 -22.25 -4.08
CA LEU A 70 9.28 -22.28 -3.27
C LEU A 70 8.90 -23.68 -2.76
N ARG A 71 9.65 -24.75 -3.09
CA ARG A 71 9.28 -26.14 -2.75
C ARG A 71 9.08 -26.43 -1.27
N ASN A 72 9.80 -25.70 -0.41
CA ASN A 72 9.79 -25.90 1.03
C ASN A 72 8.92 -24.87 1.76
N VAL A 73 8.31 -23.93 1.04
CA VAL A 73 7.49 -22.87 1.60
C VAL A 73 6.10 -23.40 1.89
N LYS A 74 5.71 -23.40 3.15
CA LYS A 74 4.43 -23.91 3.65
C LYS A 74 3.57 -22.83 4.30
N THR A 75 4.15 -21.67 4.62
CA THR A 75 3.46 -20.57 5.28
C THR A 75 3.72 -19.23 4.58
N SER A 76 2.83 -18.27 4.82
CA SER A 76 2.99 -16.89 4.34
C SER A 76 4.23 -16.22 4.92
N ASP A 77 4.62 -16.53 6.16
CA ASP A 77 5.85 -16.03 6.79
C ASP A 77 7.13 -16.51 6.09
N GLU A 78 7.18 -17.81 5.75
CA GLU A 78 8.29 -18.39 5.01
C GLU A 78 8.37 -17.79 3.60
N LEU A 79 7.22 -17.58 2.95
CA LEU A 79 7.13 -16.94 1.65
C LEU A 79 7.64 -15.50 1.71
N HIS A 80 7.13 -14.72 2.66
CA HIS A 80 7.53 -13.34 2.89
C HIS A 80 9.02 -13.25 3.15
N SER A 81 9.58 -14.03 4.08
CA SER A 81 11.01 -14.01 4.38
C SER A 81 11.85 -14.29 3.14
N LEU A 82 11.49 -15.30 2.34
CA LEU A 82 12.23 -15.66 1.13
C LEU A 82 12.10 -14.61 0.01
N ILE A 83 10.88 -14.08 -0.22
CA ILE A 83 10.58 -13.11 -1.28
C ILE A 83 11.09 -11.72 -0.92
N LEU A 84 10.81 -11.23 0.29
CA LEU A 84 11.17 -9.88 0.73
C LEU A 84 12.69 -9.72 0.85
N GLU A 85 13.42 -10.72 1.31
CA GLU A 85 14.88 -10.60 1.37
C GLU A 85 15.53 -10.62 -0.03
N ARG A 86 15.09 -11.52 -0.91
CA ARG A 86 15.78 -11.75 -2.19
C ARG A 86 15.21 -10.95 -3.36
N LEU A 87 13.89 -10.94 -3.55
CA LEU A 87 13.27 -10.30 -4.71
C LEU A 87 13.08 -8.81 -4.46
N ILE A 88 12.62 -8.42 -3.28
CA ILE A 88 12.40 -6.99 -3.00
C ILE A 88 13.72 -6.24 -2.90
N SER A 89 14.81 -6.85 -2.41
CA SER A 89 16.13 -6.22 -2.48
C SER A 89 16.59 -5.93 -3.91
N LEU A 90 16.26 -6.79 -4.89
CA LEU A 90 16.52 -6.54 -6.31
C LEU A 90 15.65 -5.42 -6.86
N VAL A 91 14.36 -5.38 -6.51
CA VAL A 91 13.44 -4.30 -6.93
C VAL A 91 13.88 -2.97 -6.36
N VAL A 92 14.26 -2.92 -5.08
CA VAL A 92 14.78 -1.72 -4.41
C VAL A 92 16.05 -1.24 -5.12
N LYS A 93 17.08 -2.09 -5.28
CA LYS A 93 18.32 -1.73 -5.97
C LYS A 93 18.10 -1.35 -7.44
N GLY A 94 17.12 -1.98 -8.09
CA GLY A 94 16.79 -1.77 -9.49
C GLY A 94 15.95 -0.51 -9.74
N THR A 95 15.19 -0.03 -8.77
CA THR A 95 14.21 1.07 -8.99
C THR A 95 14.40 2.29 -8.10
N MET A 96 15.13 2.17 -7.01
CA MET A 96 15.39 3.26 -6.06
C MET A 96 16.88 3.57 -6.03
N THR A 97 17.23 4.85 -6.07
CA THR A 97 18.62 5.30 -5.90
C THR A 97 19.04 5.31 -4.43
N GLU A 98 18.08 5.47 -3.53
CA GLU A 98 18.28 5.48 -2.09
C GLU A 98 16.98 5.03 -1.43
N LEU A 99 17.08 4.23 -0.37
CA LEU A 99 15.95 3.85 0.48
C LEU A 99 16.36 4.06 1.94
N THR A 100 15.64 4.94 2.62
CA THR A 100 15.92 5.38 4.00
C THR A 100 14.72 5.13 4.90
N SER A 101 14.98 4.94 6.20
CA SER A 101 13.92 4.85 7.20
C SER A 101 14.32 5.55 8.50
N SER A 102 13.31 6.05 9.21
CA SER A 102 13.45 6.70 10.52
C SER A 102 12.34 6.26 11.48
N GLY A 103 12.58 6.34 12.79
CA GLY A 103 11.58 6.11 13.84
C GLY A 103 11.24 4.64 14.14
N SER A 104 11.61 3.70 13.28
CA SER A 104 11.39 2.27 13.56
C SER A 104 12.28 1.72 14.69
N GLU A 105 13.27 2.49 15.14
CA GLU A 105 14.11 2.22 16.30
C GLU A 105 13.37 2.41 17.62
N GLU A 106 12.26 3.15 17.62
CA GLU A 106 11.45 3.40 18.81
C GLU A 106 10.34 2.35 18.99
N LEU A 107 10.20 1.40 18.06
CA LEU A 107 9.22 0.33 18.13
C LEU A 107 9.70 -0.76 19.09
N GLU A 108 8.82 -1.21 19.97
CA GLU A 108 9.11 -2.32 20.88
C GLU A 108 8.90 -3.66 20.16
N ALA A 109 9.88 -4.56 20.30
CA ALA A 109 9.79 -5.94 19.79
C ALA A 109 8.73 -6.75 20.54
N GLY A 110 8.11 -7.71 19.85
CA GLY A 110 7.09 -8.61 20.43
C GLY A 110 5.69 -7.99 20.60
N LYS A 111 5.51 -6.70 20.26
CA LYS A 111 4.20 -6.07 20.13
C LYS A 111 3.72 -6.10 18.68
N HIS A 112 2.40 -6.09 18.51
CA HIS A 112 1.76 -5.91 17.21
C HIS A 112 1.19 -4.50 17.10
N TYR A 113 1.29 -3.93 15.90
CA TYR A 113 0.95 -2.54 15.61
C TYR A 113 -0.03 -2.44 14.44
N LEU A 114 -0.89 -1.43 14.49
CA LEU A 114 -1.70 -1.01 13.35
C LEU A 114 -0.99 0.15 12.63
N PHE A 115 -0.22 -0.17 11.60
CA PHE A 115 0.44 0.80 10.74
C PHE A 115 -0.57 1.47 9.81
N ILE A 116 -0.66 2.80 9.87
CA ILE A 116 -1.51 3.60 8.98
C ILE A 116 -0.61 4.54 8.19
N SER A 117 -0.62 4.42 6.86
CA SER A 117 0.22 5.26 6.01
C SER A 117 -0.55 6.07 4.98
N ASN A 118 0.10 7.12 4.48
CA ASN A 118 -0.30 7.69 3.19
C ASN A 118 -0.09 6.65 2.10
N HIS A 119 -0.80 6.83 0.99
CA HIS A 119 -0.85 5.83 -0.06
C HIS A 119 -0.62 6.45 -1.42
N ARG A 120 0.55 6.20 -1.98
CA ARG A 120 0.98 6.70 -3.29
C ARG A 120 1.21 5.55 -4.28
N ASP A 121 1.63 4.38 -3.86
CA ASP A 121 1.76 3.20 -4.71
C ASP A 121 0.94 2.03 -4.18
N ILE A 122 0.13 1.40 -5.06
CA ILE A 122 -0.76 0.29 -4.66
C ILE A 122 0.02 -0.88 -4.04
N ALA A 123 1.19 -1.21 -4.62
CA ALA A 123 1.92 -2.41 -4.26
C ALA A 123 3.16 -2.10 -3.42
N MET A 124 3.92 -1.07 -3.79
CA MET A 124 5.22 -0.83 -3.21
C MET A 124 5.16 -0.18 -1.84
N ASP A 125 4.10 0.56 -1.48
CA ASP A 125 3.98 1.20 -0.16
C ASP A 125 4.06 0.19 1.01
N PRO A 126 3.19 -0.84 1.08
CA PRO A 126 3.31 -1.85 2.13
C PRO A 126 4.62 -2.64 2.00
N VAL A 127 5.03 -2.97 0.78
CA VAL A 127 6.24 -3.79 0.54
C VAL A 127 7.51 -3.11 1.05
N VAL A 128 7.70 -1.81 0.83
CA VAL A 128 8.90 -1.10 1.32
C VAL A 128 8.86 -0.88 2.82
N ALA A 129 7.68 -0.64 3.39
CA ALA A 129 7.52 -0.51 4.84
C ALA A 129 7.84 -1.84 5.54
N ASP A 130 7.28 -2.94 5.05
CA ASP A 130 7.53 -4.29 5.55
C ASP A 130 9.01 -4.68 5.42
N TYR A 131 9.63 -4.36 4.28
CA TYR A 131 11.06 -4.58 4.05
C TYR A 131 11.96 -3.81 5.03
N MET A 132 11.59 -2.59 5.43
CA MET A 132 12.33 -1.82 6.44
C MET A 132 12.21 -2.44 7.83
N LEU A 133 11.03 -2.95 8.19
CA LEU A 133 10.77 -3.60 9.47
C LEU A 133 11.49 -4.95 9.58
N LEU A 134 11.40 -5.79 8.53
CA LEU A 134 12.09 -7.08 8.46
C LEU A 134 13.62 -6.94 8.63
N LYS A 135 14.22 -5.93 8.00
CA LYS A 135 15.65 -5.63 8.15
C LYS A 135 16.07 -5.30 9.59
N ARG A 136 15.14 -4.89 10.43
CA ARG A 136 15.35 -4.58 11.85
C ARG A 136 14.91 -5.72 12.77
N GLY A 137 14.54 -6.87 12.21
CA GLY A 137 14.14 -8.06 12.97
C GLY A 137 12.68 -8.09 13.41
N PHE A 138 11.83 -7.17 12.91
CA PHE A 138 10.40 -7.24 13.15
C PHE A 138 9.73 -8.28 12.22
N PRO A 139 8.68 -8.99 12.68
CA PRO A 139 7.88 -9.84 11.80
C PRO A 139 7.17 -9.03 10.71
N SER A 140 6.84 -9.69 9.59
CA SER A 140 6.06 -9.04 8.53
C SER A 140 4.59 -8.85 8.94
N PHE A 141 3.97 -7.77 8.47
CA PHE A 141 2.57 -7.47 8.76
C PHE A 141 1.59 -8.01 7.72
N GLN A 142 0.31 -8.05 8.09
CA GLN A 142 -0.78 -8.32 7.16
C GLN A 142 -1.27 -7.03 6.49
N THR A 143 -1.58 -7.09 5.19
CA THR A 143 -1.87 -5.91 4.38
C THR A 143 -3.32 -5.87 3.93
N ALA A 144 -4.00 -4.74 4.08
CA ALA A 144 -5.35 -4.55 3.57
C ALA A 144 -5.37 -4.41 2.03
N PHE A 145 -6.18 -5.21 1.34
CA PHE A 145 -6.40 -5.13 -0.11
C PHE A 145 -7.88 -5.01 -0.45
N GLY A 146 -8.22 -4.14 -1.42
CA GLY A 146 -9.59 -4.04 -1.92
C GLY A 146 -9.98 -5.23 -2.81
N ASP A 147 -11.21 -5.69 -2.69
CA ASP A 147 -11.81 -6.74 -3.54
C ASP A 147 -11.85 -6.36 -5.04
N ASN A 148 -11.90 -5.06 -5.34
CA ASN A 148 -11.83 -4.52 -6.70
C ASN A 148 -10.55 -4.93 -7.47
N LEU A 149 -9.50 -5.36 -6.77
CA LEU A 149 -8.25 -5.85 -7.35
C LEU A 149 -8.28 -7.35 -7.66
N LEU A 150 -9.26 -8.09 -7.15
CA LEU A 150 -9.38 -9.55 -7.28
C LEU A 150 -10.03 -9.92 -8.62
N THR A 151 -9.42 -9.51 -9.73
CA THR A 151 -10.01 -9.66 -11.07
C THR A 151 -10.03 -11.10 -11.58
N SER A 152 -9.22 -11.98 -10.98
CA SER A 152 -9.17 -13.40 -11.30
C SER A 152 -8.76 -14.22 -10.08
N ARG A 153 -9.00 -15.52 -10.11
CA ARG A 153 -8.63 -16.44 -9.02
C ARG A 153 -7.13 -16.43 -8.77
N GLU A 154 -6.32 -16.32 -9.81
CA GLU A 154 -4.86 -16.27 -9.69
C GLU A 154 -4.39 -15.00 -8.99
N VAL A 155 -5.02 -13.86 -9.27
CA VAL A 155 -4.71 -12.60 -8.58
C VAL A 155 -5.12 -12.70 -7.12
N ALA A 156 -6.28 -13.29 -6.84
CA ALA A 156 -6.71 -13.54 -5.47
C ALA A 156 -5.79 -14.50 -4.72
N ASP A 157 -5.38 -15.59 -5.36
CA ASP A 157 -4.40 -16.54 -4.81
C ASP A 157 -3.10 -15.81 -4.48
N ALA A 158 -2.54 -15.03 -5.42
CA ALA A 158 -1.27 -14.32 -5.24
C ALA A 158 -1.32 -13.27 -4.11
N ILE A 159 -2.44 -12.55 -3.99
CA ILE A 159 -2.64 -11.55 -2.94
C ILE A 159 -2.78 -12.24 -1.58
N ARG A 160 -3.66 -13.25 -1.45
CA ARG A 160 -3.97 -13.89 -0.15
C ARG A 160 -2.87 -14.77 0.41
N ILE A 161 -1.97 -15.33 -0.42
CA ILE A 161 -0.75 -16.00 0.09
C ILE A 161 0.29 -15.00 0.61
N ASN A 162 0.22 -13.73 0.21
CA ASN A 162 1.17 -12.68 0.59
C ASN A 162 0.65 -11.87 1.79
N LYS A 163 0.14 -12.57 2.81
CA LYS A 163 -0.44 -12.00 4.04
C LYS A 163 -1.48 -10.88 3.81
N ALA A 164 -2.17 -10.87 2.67
CA ALA A 164 -3.20 -9.87 2.42
C ALA A 164 -4.57 -10.33 2.93
N PHE A 165 -5.28 -9.42 3.60
CA PHE A 165 -6.70 -9.58 3.88
C PHE A 165 -7.56 -8.68 3.00
N ILE A 166 -8.79 -9.11 2.75
CA ILE A 166 -9.69 -8.49 1.78
C ILE A 166 -10.64 -7.51 2.47
N VAL A 167 -10.72 -6.31 1.90
CA VAL A 167 -11.69 -5.27 2.23
C VAL A 167 -12.73 -5.24 1.13
N GLN A 168 -13.96 -5.63 1.46
CA GLN A 168 -15.07 -5.63 0.51
C GLN A 168 -15.61 -4.21 0.32
N ARG A 169 -15.91 -3.86 -0.94
CA ARG A 169 -16.29 -2.51 -1.34
C ARG A 169 -17.57 -2.52 -2.16
N ASP A 170 -18.18 -1.34 -2.28
CA ASP A 170 -19.33 -1.09 -3.13
C ASP A 170 -20.50 -2.07 -2.88
N LEU A 171 -20.66 -2.49 -1.62
CA LEU A 171 -21.77 -3.33 -1.19
C LEU A 171 -23.00 -2.49 -0.85
N GLU A 172 -24.18 -3.12 -0.90
CA GLU A 172 -25.41 -2.53 -0.38
C GLU A 172 -25.23 -2.11 1.10
N PRO A 173 -25.84 -1.00 1.56
CA PRO A 173 -25.48 -0.36 2.84
C PRO A 173 -25.47 -1.30 4.05
N LEU A 174 -26.45 -2.21 4.16
CA LEU A 174 -26.53 -3.20 5.23
C LEU A 174 -25.42 -4.25 5.14
N ALA A 175 -25.07 -4.70 3.93
CA ALA A 175 -23.98 -5.63 3.70
C ALA A 175 -22.63 -4.96 3.95
N GLN A 176 -22.46 -3.69 3.54
CA GLN A 176 -21.25 -2.92 3.81
C GLN A 176 -21.01 -2.72 5.31
N LEU A 177 -22.08 -2.46 6.09
CA LEU A 177 -21.97 -2.35 7.55
C LEU A 177 -21.53 -3.67 8.18
N LYS A 178 -22.15 -4.80 7.78
CA LYS A 178 -21.77 -6.14 8.26
C LYS A 178 -20.31 -6.45 7.94
N SER A 179 -19.91 -6.24 6.69
CA SER A 179 -18.53 -6.44 6.25
C SER A 179 -17.54 -5.57 7.05
N SER A 180 -17.89 -4.31 7.29
CA SER A 180 -17.08 -3.39 8.09
C SER A 180 -16.97 -3.81 9.56
N MET A 181 -18.03 -4.41 10.13
CA MET A 181 -17.99 -4.98 11.48
C MET A 181 -17.08 -6.21 11.54
N THR A 182 -17.18 -7.13 10.58
CA THR A 182 -16.29 -8.30 10.48
C THR A 182 -14.84 -7.86 10.32
N LEU A 183 -14.56 -6.88 9.45
CA LEU A 183 -13.23 -6.32 9.25
C LEU A 183 -12.67 -5.67 10.53
N SER A 184 -13.50 -4.88 11.24
CA SER A 184 -13.14 -4.27 12.52
C SER A 184 -12.73 -5.33 13.56
N LYS A 185 -13.53 -6.40 13.68
CA LYS A 185 -13.26 -7.51 14.60
C LYS A 185 -11.98 -8.24 14.20
N TYR A 186 -11.80 -8.50 12.90
CA TYR A 186 -10.63 -9.18 12.36
C TYR A 186 -9.33 -8.41 12.63
N ILE A 187 -9.30 -7.10 12.37
CA ILE A 187 -8.12 -6.25 12.62
C ILE A 187 -7.77 -6.31 14.11
N ARG A 188 -8.76 -6.14 14.99
CA ARG A 188 -8.54 -6.23 16.43
C ARG A 188 -7.96 -7.59 16.84
N GLU A 189 -8.56 -8.69 16.41
CA GLU A 189 -8.07 -10.03 16.75
C GLU A 189 -6.67 -10.29 16.19
N THR A 190 -6.37 -9.76 15.00
CA THR A 190 -5.04 -9.87 14.40
C THR A 190 -4.01 -9.13 15.22
N ILE A 191 -4.26 -7.87 15.59
CA ILE A 191 -3.37 -7.08 16.45
C ILE A 191 -3.19 -7.73 17.83
N TYR A 192 -4.24 -8.29 18.43
CA TYR A 192 -4.12 -8.87 19.77
C TYR A 192 -3.41 -10.23 19.78
N ASN A 193 -3.65 -11.07 18.77
CA ASN A 193 -3.32 -12.50 18.88
C ASN A 193 -2.41 -13.04 17.78
N LYS A 194 -2.23 -12.33 16.66
CA LYS A 194 -1.57 -12.89 15.47
C LYS A 194 -0.39 -12.06 14.97
N ASP A 195 -0.65 -10.89 14.39
CA ASP A 195 0.30 -10.13 13.58
C ASP A 195 0.05 -8.62 13.69
N SER A 196 1.02 -7.82 13.24
CA SER A 196 0.79 -6.43 12.90
C SER A 196 -0.05 -6.30 11.62
N VAL A 197 -0.71 -5.14 11.45
CA VAL A 197 -1.53 -4.83 10.27
C VAL A 197 -1.05 -3.53 9.64
N TRP A 198 -1.02 -3.48 8.31
CA TRP A 198 -0.86 -2.25 7.54
C TRP A 198 -2.14 -1.93 6.76
N ILE A 199 -2.53 -0.66 6.79
CA ILE A 199 -3.66 -0.14 6.02
C ILE A 199 -3.42 1.31 5.59
N ALA A 200 -3.82 1.63 4.37
CA ALA A 200 -3.79 3.01 3.88
C ALA A 200 -4.78 3.90 4.65
N GLN A 201 -4.41 5.14 4.93
CA GLN A 201 -5.20 6.13 5.69
C GLN A 201 -6.56 6.52 5.06
N ARG A 202 -6.76 6.18 3.78
CA ARG A 202 -8.01 6.37 3.05
C ARG A 202 -8.13 5.34 1.94
N GLU A 203 -9.34 5.20 1.44
CA GLU A 203 -9.58 4.36 0.28
C GLU A 203 -8.93 4.96 -0.98
N GLY A 204 -8.03 4.17 -1.58
CA GLY A 204 -7.34 4.54 -2.81
C GLY A 204 -6.16 5.47 -2.59
N ARG A 205 -5.28 5.49 -3.60
CA ARG A 205 -4.05 6.30 -3.59
C ARG A 205 -4.33 7.78 -3.85
N ALA A 206 -3.50 8.66 -3.28
CA ALA A 206 -3.51 10.09 -3.58
C ALA A 206 -3.15 10.35 -5.06
N LYS A 207 -3.94 11.20 -5.72
CA LYS A 207 -3.73 11.61 -7.12
C LYS A 207 -3.25 13.05 -7.25
N ASP A 208 -3.55 13.84 -6.23
CA ASP A 208 -3.26 15.25 -6.03
C ASP A 208 -2.12 15.49 -5.03
N GLY A 209 -1.52 14.42 -4.51
CA GLY A 209 -0.45 14.50 -3.51
C GLY A 209 -0.90 15.00 -2.14
N ASP A 210 -2.21 15.15 -1.92
CA ASP A 210 -2.75 15.58 -0.62
C ASP A 210 -3.09 14.35 0.23
N ASP A 211 -2.18 14.06 1.16
CA ASP A 211 -2.22 12.87 1.99
C ASP A 211 -3.04 13.13 3.27
N ARG A 212 -4.36 13.35 3.12
CA ARG A 212 -5.32 13.46 4.24
C ARG A 212 -5.98 12.13 4.60
N THR A 213 -6.15 11.87 5.89
CA THR A 213 -6.77 10.67 6.45
C THR A 213 -8.28 10.79 6.41
N ASN A 214 -8.98 9.73 6.02
CA ASN A 214 -10.44 9.71 6.05
C ASN A 214 -10.93 9.27 7.44
N PRO A 215 -11.60 10.10 8.25
CA PRO A 215 -12.06 9.72 9.59
C PRO A 215 -12.99 8.50 9.62
N ALA A 216 -13.61 8.14 8.48
CA ALA A 216 -14.41 6.93 8.36
C ALA A 216 -13.60 5.64 8.63
N ILE A 217 -12.29 5.63 8.35
CA ILE A 217 -11.44 4.47 8.64
C ILE A 217 -11.30 4.24 10.14
N ILE A 218 -11.18 5.31 10.93
CA ILE A 218 -11.11 5.24 12.40
C ILE A 218 -12.45 4.78 12.98
N LYS A 219 -13.57 5.29 12.42
CA LYS A 219 -14.90 4.81 12.79
C LYS A 219 -15.05 3.32 12.51
N MET A 220 -14.54 2.84 11.37
CA MET A 220 -14.55 1.43 11.01
C MET A 220 -13.77 0.60 12.05
N PHE A 221 -12.55 1.00 12.41
CA PHE A 221 -11.79 0.28 13.44
C PHE A 221 -12.55 0.17 14.77
N ALA A 222 -13.29 1.20 15.16
CA ALA A 222 -14.08 1.25 16.39
C ALA A 222 -15.46 0.55 16.32
N LEU A 223 -15.86 -0.04 15.19
CA LEU A 223 -17.19 -0.67 15.08
C LEU A 223 -17.38 -1.83 16.07
N CYS A 224 -16.36 -2.66 16.28
CA CYS A 224 -16.44 -3.75 17.25
C CYS A 224 -16.18 -3.29 18.71
N ASN A 225 -15.86 -2.01 18.96
CA ASN A 225 -15.56 -1.51 20.31
C ASN A 225 -16.69 -1.80 21.31
N ARG A 226 -17.96 -1.70 20.88
CA ARG A 226 -19.13 -1.96 21.74
C ARG A 226 -19.12 -3.37 22.38
N GLN A 227 -18.44 -4.34 21.76
CA GLN A 227 -18.32 -5.71 22.27
C GLN A 227 -17.22 -5.85 23.33
N THR A 228 -16.38 -4.83 23.52
CA THR A 228 -15.21 -4.87 24.41
C THR A 228 -15.46 -4.23 25.79
N GLY A 229 -16.46 -3.35 25.89
CA GLY A 229 -16.71 -2.55 27.09
C GLY A 229 -15.73 -1.39 27.31
N LEU A 230 -14.77 -1.16 26.41
CA LEU A 230 -13.81 -0.06 26.49
C LEU A 230 -14.45 1.28 26.05
N THR A 231 -13.98 2.37 26.65
CA THR A 231 -14.23 3.70 26.09
C THR A 231 -13.58 3.85 24.71
N PHE A 232 -14.04 4.80 23.90
CA PHE A 232 -13.43 5.07 22.60
C PHE A 232 -11.92 5.31 22.71
N THR A 233 -11.50 6.11 23.70
CA THR A 233 -10.08 6.41 23.93
C THR A 233 -9.27 5.15 24.24
N GLN A 234 -9.72 4.34 25.20
CA GLN A 234 -9.03 3.10 25.58
C GLN A 234 -8.93 2.14 24.39
N TYR A 235 -10.01 2.03 23.60
CA TYR A 235 -10.02 1.19 22.43
C TYR A 235 -9.01 1.66 21.37
N ILE A 236 -9.00 2.95 21.03
CA ILE A 236 -8.05 3.48 20.03
C ILE A 236 -6.61 3.30 20.49
N ASN A 237 -6.30 3.61 21.76
CA ASN A 237 -4.95 3.41 22.31
C ASN A 237 -4.54 1.92 22.28
N SER A 238 -5.49 1.00 22.48
CA SER A 238 -5.22 -0.45 22.47
C SER A 238 -4.88 -1.01 21.09
N LEU A 239 -5.17 -0.30 20.00
CA LEU A 239 -4.83 -0.73 18.64
C LEU A 239 -3.35 -0.47 18.29
N ASN A 240 -2.59 0.21 19.16
CA ASN A 240 -1.19 0.57 18.93
C ASN A 240 -0.99 1.20 17.53
N ILE A 241 -1.77 2.23 17.22
CA ILE A 241 -1.74 2.88 15.90
C ILE A 241 -0.39 3.57 15.70
N ILE A 242 0.34 3.19 14.64
CA ILE A 242 1.58 3.84 14.22
C ILE A 242 1.30 4.59 12.91
N PRO A 243 1.36 5.92 12.87
CA PRO A 243 1.32 6.65 11.62
C PRO A 243 2.65 6.44 10.86
N VAL A 244 2.57 6.31 9.54
CA VAL A 244 3.72 6.04 8.67
C VAL A 244 3.71 6.98 7.47
N ALA A 245 4.79 7.74 7.28
CA ALA A 245 4.94 8.62 6.13
C ALA A 245 5.82 7.96 5.06
N VAL A 246 5.25 7.74 3.88
CA VAL A 246 5.90 7.20 2.68
C VAL A 246 6.17 8.33 1.71
N SER A 247 7.45 8.63 1.45
CA SER A 247 7.87 9.72 0.59
C SER A 247 8.68 9.21 -0.60
N TYR A 248 8.15 9.44 -1.81
CA TYR A 248 8.82 9.13 -3.07
C TYR A 248 9.36 10.40 -3.71
N GLU A 249 10.60 10.38 -4.17
CA GLU A 249 11.12 11.44 -5.06
C GLU A 249 10.41 11.42 -6.40
N PHE A 250 10.15 10.25 -6.96
CA PHE A 250 9.31 10.11 -8.13
C PHE A 250 8.19 9.12 -7.85
N ASP A 251 6.95 9.59 -7.92
CA ASP A 251 5.78 8.72 -7.89
C ASP A 251 5.81 7.85 -9.15
N PRO A 252 5.89 6.51 -9.01
CA PRO A 252 6.05 5.60 -10.14
C PRO A 252 4.84 5.60 -11.07
N CYS A 253 3.69 6.09 -10.63
CA CYS A 253 2.46 6.19 -11.39
C CYS A 253 2.05 7.65 -11.68
N ASP A 254 2.95 8.63 -11.51
CA ASP A 254 2.68 10.07 -11.67
C ASP A 254 1.88 10.41 -12.94
N ARG A 255 2.29 9.88 -14.09
CA ARG A 255 1.63 10.10 -15.39
C ARG A 255 0.25 9.48 -15.47
N LEU A 256 0.03 8.30 -14.88
CA LEU A 256 -1.28 7.65 -14.88
C LEU A 256 -2.25 8.39 -13.98
N LYS A 257 -1.80 8.75 -12.77
CA LYS A 257 -2.60 9.51 -11.80
C LYS A 257 -3.04 10.85 -12.35
N ALA A 258 -2.13 11.60 -12.97
CA ALA A 258 -2.47 12.89 -13.55
C ALA A 258 -3.44 12.77 -14.73
N ARG A 259 -3.28 11.75 -15.59
CA ARG A 259 -4.24 11.47 -16.67
C ARG A 259 -5.62 11.12 -16.12
N GLU A 260 -5.67 10.34 -15.04
CA GLU A 260 -6.91 10.01 -14.35
C GLU A 260 -7.57 11.26 -13.76
N ALA A 261 -6.80 12.11 -13.07
CA ALA A 261 -7.27 13.37 -12.51
C ALA A 261 -7.79 14.33 -13.57
N ALA A 262 -7.06 14.51 -14.68
CA ALA A 262 -7.48 15.34 -15.80
C ALA A 262 -8.79 14.85 -16.43
N ARG A 263 -8.93 13.54 -16.66
CA ARG A 263 -10.17 12.95 -17.22
C ARG A 263 -11.35 13.05 -16.27
N ARG A 264 -11.12 12.87 -14.96
CA ARG A 264 -12.15 13.08 -13.93
C ARG A 264 -12.68 14.50 -13.97
N MET A 265 -11.77 15.48 -14.04
CA MET A 265 -12.17 16.89 -14.12
C MET A 265 -12.93 17.17 -15.43
N GLU A 266 -12.40 16.75 -16.58
CA GLU A 266 -13.05 16.93 -17.88
C GLU A 266 -14.47 16.38 -17.90
N LYS A 267 -14.67 15.15 -17.39
CA LYS A 267 -15.98 14.52 -17.30
C LYS A 267 -16.90 15.23 -16.30
N SER A 268 -16.38 15.61 -15.13
CA SER A 268 -17.16 16.35 -14.13
C SER A 268 -17.69 17.67 -14.67
N LEU A 269 -16.90 18.39 -15.49
CA LEU A 269 -17.34 19.62 -16.16
C LEU A 269 -18.45 19.37 -17.19
N ARG A 270 -18.60 18.15 -17.69
CA ARG A 270 -19.68 17.71 -18.59
C ARG A 270 -20.86 17.05 -17.85
N GLY A 271 -20.81 16.97 -16.53
CA GLY A 271 -21.81 16.23 -15.74
C GLY A 271 -21.71 14.71 -15.87
N GLU A 272 -20.59 14.18 -16.36
CA GLU A 272 -20.35 12.75 -16.52
C GLU A 272 -19.50 12.17 -15.38
N VAL A 273 -19.65 10.86 -15.14
CA VAL A 273 -18.82 10.12 -14.18
C VAL A 273 -17.64 9.46 -14.89
N TYR A 274 -16.45 9.59 -14.31
CA TYR A 274 -15.29 8.84 -14.77
C TYR A 274 -15.34 7.40 -14.29
N GLU A 275 -15.58 6.50 -15.24
CA GLU A 275 -15.37 5.07 -15.05
C GLU A 275 -13.93 4.70 -15.37
N LYS A 276 -13.28 4.01 -14.42
CA LYS A 276 -11.94 3.45 -14.62
C LYS A 276 -11.97 2.40 -15.72
N ARG A 277 -10.86 2.30 -16.46
CA ARG A 277 -10.72 1.22 -17.45
C ARG A 277 -10.51 -0.12 -16.77
N LYS A 278 -10.98 -1.19 -17.40
CA LYS A 278 -10.64 -2.56 -17.00
C LYS A 278 -9.10 -2.71 -16.96
N ASN A 279 -8.58 -3.26 -15.87
CA ASN A 279 -7.15 -3.47 -15.60
C ASN A 279 -6.29 -2.21 -15.32
N GLU A 280 -6.89 -1.02 -15.15
CA GLU A 280 -6.12 0.20 -14.85
C GLU A 280 -5.31 0.09 -13.54
N ASP A 281 -5.88 -0.52 -12.51
CA ASP A 281 -5.21 -0.74 -11.24
C ASP A 281 -4.11 -1.82 -11.35
N PHE A 282 -4.34 -2.88 -12.14
CA PHE A 282 -3.33 -3.91 -12.43
C PHE A 282 -2.09 -3.33 -13.15
N ILE A 283 -2.31 -2.46 -14.15
CA ILE A 283 -1.21 -1.74 -14.81
C ILE A 283 -0.45 -0.88 -13.80
N SER A 284 -1.16 -0.24 -12.87
CA SER A 284 -0.53 0.59 -11.85
C SER A 284 0.35 -0.24 -10.90
N ILE A 285 -0.07 -1.45 -10.51
CA ILE A 285 0.73 -2.37 -9.70
C ILE A 285 2.05 -2.71 -10.42
N ILE A 286 1.97 -3.08 -11.70
CA ILE A 286 3.15 -3.42 -12.50
C ILE A 286 4.10 -2.21 -12.60
N LEU A 287 3.58 -1.04 -12.95
CA LEU A 287 4.39 0.18 -13.06
C LEU A 287 4.97 0.60 -11.71
N GLY A 288 4.22 0.41 -10.63
CA GLY A 288 4.70 0.62 -9.26
C GLY A 288 5.94 -0.20 -8.96
N ILE A 289 5.96 -1.47 -9.37
CA ILE A 289 7.13 -2.35 -9.20
C ILE A 289 8.29 -1.92 -10.10
N GLN A 290 8.04 -1.55 -11.35
CA GLN A 290 9.08 -1.39 -12.38
C GLN A 290 9.70 0.02 -12.48
N ASN A 291 8.89 1.05 -12.32
CA ASN A 291 9.32 2.41 -12.61
C ASN A 291 10.35 2.92 -11.59
N LYS A 292 11.24 3.79 -12.05
CA LYS A 292 12.24 4.46 -11.22
C LYS A 292 11.57 5.45 -10.27
N LYS A 293 11.85 5.26 -8.98
CA LYS A 293 11.27 6.03 -7.86
C LYS A 293 12.21 7.09 -7.31
N GLY A 294 13.48 7.09 -7.75
CA GLY A 294 14.51 7.96 -7.20
C GLY A 294 14.78 7.58 -5.74
N ARG A 295 14.85 8.57 -4.87
CA ARG A 295 14.99 8.37 -3.42
C ARG A 295 13.64 8.09 -2.76
N VAL A 296 13.62 7.17 -1.80
CA VAL A 296 12.43 6.81 -1.02
C VAL A 296 12.75 6.89 0.46
N ASN A 297 11.83 7.43 1.25
CA ASN A 297 11.94 7.52 2.71
C ASN A 297 10.68 7.00 3.38
N ILE A 298 10.85 6.17 4.41
CA ILE A 298 9.77 5.66 5.25
C ILE A 298 9.97 6.14 6.69
N ALA A 299 9.11 7.04 7.17
CA ALA A 299 9.13 7.50 8.55
C ALA A 299 8.05 6.76 9.34
N PHE A 300 8.46 6.06 10.40
CA PHE A 300 7.55 5.43 11.36
C PHE A 300 7.38 6.36 12.56
N GLY A 301 6.14 6.53 13.02
CA GLY A 301 5.85 7.30 14.23
C GLY A 301 5.90 6.46 15.49
N LYS A 302 5.49 7.09 16.60
CA LYS A 302 5.23 6.43 17.88
C LYS A 302 3.78 5.95 17.94
N PRO A 303 3.46 4.97 18.81
CA PRO A 303 2.08 4.62 19.10
C PRO A 303 1.29 5.86 19.49
N LEU A 304 0.20 6.14 18.77
CA LEU A 304 -0.68 7.23 19.12
C LEU A 304 -1.28 6.98 20.51
N TYR A 305 -1.17 7.98 21.36
CA TYR A 305 -1.70 7.95 22.72
C TYR A 305 -2.31 9.31 23.05
N SER A 306 -3.51 9.28 23.61
CA SER A 306 -4.13 10.42 24.28
C SER A 306 -4.87 9.93 25.51
N GLU A 307 -4.92 10.75 26.55
CA GLU A 307 -5.80 10.53 27.71
C GLU A 307 -7.28 10.71 27.33
N GLU A 308 -7.55 11.50 26.29
CA GLU A 308 -8.90 11.73 25.77
C GLU A 308 -8.88 11.91 24.24
N TRP A 309 -9.51 10.99 23.52
CA TRP A 309 -9.86 11.17 22.11
C TRP A 309 -11.34 11.54 22.02
N LYS A 310 -11.66 12.76 21.57
CA LYS A 310 -13.04 13.26 21.50
C LYS A 310 -13.84 12.56 20.43
N ASN A 311 -13.21 12.26 19.28
CA ASN A 311 -13.85 11.57 18.16
C ASN A 311 -12.83 11.09 17.12
N ALA A 312 -13.31 10.32 16.15
CA ALA A 312 -12.53 9.80 15.03
C ALA A 312 -11.80 10.85 14.18
N LYS A 313 -12.27 12.11 14.12
CA LYS A 313 -11.59 13.17 13.37
C LYS A 313 -10.30 13.61 14.05
N GLU A 314 -10.26 13.61 15.37
CA GLU A 314 -9.06 13.99 16.14
C GLU A 314 -7.95 12.93 15.97
N VAL A 315 -8.31 11.65 15.98
CA VAL A 315 -7.36 10.56 15.67
C VAL A 315 -6.85 10.68 14.23
N ALA A 316 -7.74 10.96 13.27
CA ALA A 316 -7.35 11.17 11.88
C ALA A 316 -6.43 12.39 11.72
N GLN A 317 -6.69 13.47 12.47
CA GLN A 317 -5.82 14.65 12.49
C GLN A 317 -4.45 14.33 13.06
N ALA A 318 -4.34 13.56 14.16
CA ALA A 318 -3.05 13.14 14.70
C ALA A 318 -2.23 12.29 13.71
N ILE A 319 -2.91 11.45 12.91
CA ILE A 319 -2.27 10.72 11.80
C ILE A 319 -1.79 11.68 10.71
N ASP A 320 -2.63 12.64 10.31
CA ASP A 320 -2.29 13.67 9.31
C ASP A 320 -1.13 14.55 9.77
N ASP A 321 -1.12 15.00 11.01
CA ASP A 321 -0.07 15.82 11.60
C ASP A 321 1.27 15.10 11.47
N PHE A 322 1.32 13.80 11.83
CA PHE A 322 2.54 13.02 11.65
C PHE A 322 2.92 12.86 10.18
N ILE A 323 2.01 12.39 9.34
CA ILE A 323 2.29 12.04 7.94
C ILE A 323 2.74 13.27 7.15
N LEU A 324 2.10 14.41 7.35
CA LEU A 324 2.39 15.64 6.61
C LEU A 324 3.68 16.29 7.07
N THR A 325 3.98 16.28 8.37
CA THR A 325 5.24 16.84 8.92
C THR A 325 6.46 15.94 8.67
N HIS A 326 6.25 14.62 8.57
CA HIS A 326 7.33 13.65 8.35
C HIS A 326 7.45 13.24 6.88
N TYR A 327 6.66 13.83 5.98
CA TYR A 327 6.85 13.66 4.55
C TYR A 327 8.16 14.32 4.11
N LYS A 328 9.14 13.52 3.68
CA LYS A 328 10.43 14.03 3.19
C LYS A 328 10.26 14.72 1.84
N LEU A 329 10.45 16.04 1.82
CA LEU A 329 10.43 16.84 0.60
C LEU A 329 11.71 16.65 -0.21
N TRP A 330 11.53 16.46 -1.52
CA TRP A 330 12.60 16.28 -2.49
C TRP A 330 12.71 17.48 -3.43
N PRO A 331 13.84 17.67 -4.15
CA PRO A 331 14.01 18.78 -5.10
C PRO A 331 12.91 18.89 -6.15
N CYS A 332 12.28 17.77 -6.55
CA CYS A 332 11.14 17.78 -7.47
C CYS A 332 9.88 18.44 -6.88
N ASN A 333 9.65 18.32 -5.57
CA ASN A 333 8.51 18.93 -4.90
C ASN A 333 8.63 20.46 -4.95
N TYR A 334 9.79 20.98 -4.56
CA TYR A 334 10.12 22.40 -4.62
C TYR A 334 10.10 22.95 -6.05
N ALA A 335 10.71 22.23 -7.00
CA ALA A 335 10.69 22.64 -8.40
C ALA A 335 9.25 22.68 -8.97
N ALA A 336 8.39 21.71 -8.59
CA ALA A 336 7.00 21.71 -9.01
C ALA A 336 6.21 22.87 -8.40
N TYR A 337 6.44 23.19 -7.12
CA TYR A 337 5.83 24.34 -6.43
C TYR A 337 6.18 25.65 -7.14
N ASP A 338 7.46 25.92 -7.34
CA ASP A 338 7.93 27.15 -7.99
C ASP A 338 7.36 27.30 -9.42
N ILE A 339 7.26 26.20 -10.17
CA ILE A 339 6.64 26.20 -11.51
C ILE A 339 5.13 26.48 -11.45
N MET A 340 4.41 25.86 -10.52
CA MET A 340 2.96 25.99 -10.39
C MET A 340 2.53 27.39 -9.93
N HIS A 341 3.30 27.97 -9.01
CA HIS A 341 2.99 29.27 -8.42
C HIS A 341 3.73 30.43 -9.11
N ASN A 342 4.54 30.14 -10.12
CA ASN A 342 5.38 31.11 -10.84
C ASN A 342 6.25 31.94 -9.87
N THR A 343 6.96 31.26 -8.98
CA THR A 343 7.86 31.87 -7.98
C THR A 343 9.26 31.25 -8.03
N ASP A 344 10.23 31.89 -7.38
CA ASP A 344 11.58 31.35 -7.15
C ASP A 344 11.84 31.07 -5.65
N LYS A 345 10.78 30.85 -4.86
CA LYS A 345 10.83 30.75 -3.39
C LYS A 345 11.79 29.64 -2.94
N TYR A 346 11.79 28.51 -3.65
CA TYR A 346 12.57 27.33 -3.28
C TYR A 346 13.73 27.02 -4.23
N VAL A 347 14.20 28.00 -5.00
CA VAL A 347 15.28 27.81 -5.99
C VAL A 347 16.60 27.30 -5.38
N LYS A 348 16.80 27.47 -4.07
CA LYS A 348 17.96 26.92 -3.35
C LYS A 348 17.88 25.41 -3.10
N ASN A 349 16.69 24.82 -3.22
CA ASN A 349 16.44 23.41 -2.94
C ASN A 349 16.57 22.50 -4.18
N TYR A 350 16.80 23.07 -5.36
CA TYR A 350 17.02 22.32 -6.60
C TYR A 350 17.94 23.08 -7.58
N THR A 351 18.59 22.35 -8.49
CA THR A 351 19.39 22.98 -9.56
C THR A 351 18.56 23.14 -10.83
N LYS A 352 18.94 24.10 -11.69
CA LYS A 352 18.32 24.27 -13.01
C LYS A 352 18.39 23.00 -13.85
N GLU A 353 19.49 22.27 -13.78
CA GLU A 353 19.66 20.97 -14.45
C GLU A 353 18.67 19.92 -13.92
N TYR A 354 18.53 19.82 -12.59
CA TYR A 354 17.57 18.92 -11.97
C TYR A 354 16.14 19.25 -12.41
N ARG A 355 15.75 20.53 -12.36
CA ARG A 355 14.43 21.01 -12.83
C ARG A 355 14.18 20.60 -14.28
N ASN A 356 15.16 20.79 -15.17
CA ASN A 356 15.04 20.41 -16.57
C ASN A 356 14.86 18.90 -16.75
N ARG A 357 15.61 18.09 -16.00
CA ARG A 357 15.50 16.62 -16.03
C ARG A 357 14.16 16.13 -15.48
N PHE A 358 13.67 16.75 -14.40
CA PHE A 358 12.34 16.48 -13.85
C PHE A 358 11.26 16.77 -14.90
N MET A 359 11.26 17.96 -15.51
CA MET A 359 10.31 18.32 -16.56
C MET A 359 10.43 17.45 -17.82
N ALA A 360 11.62 16.94 -18.13
CA ALA A 360 11.83 16.03 -19.26
C ALA A 360 11.00 14.73 -19.15
N ARG A 361 10.69 14.26 -17.93
CA ARG A 361 9.82 13.09 -17.68
C ARG A 361 8.40 13.29 -18.25
N PHE A 362 7.98 14.55 -18.38
CA PHE A 362 6.62 14.94 -18.77
C PHE A 362 6.54 15.52 -20.19
N ARG A 363 7.61 15.46 -21.01
CA ARG A 363 7.56 15.98 -22.40
C ARG A 363 6.50 15.32 -23.29
N ARG A 364 6.08 14.09 -22.96
CA ARG A 364 5.10 13.29 -23.72
C ARG A 364 3.71 13.23 -23.05
N ILE A 365 3.43 14.06 -22.04
CA ILE A 365 2.06 14.19 -21.51
C ILE A 365 1.34 15.37 -22.17
N PRO A 366 0.02 15.31 -22.36
CA PRO A 366 -0.75 16.45 -22.84
C PRO A 366 -0.55 17.67 -21.95
N GLN A 367 -0.49 18.86 -22.53
CA GLN A 367 -0.32 20.11 -21.77
C GLN A 367 -1.46 20.33 -20.76
N SER A 368 -2.69 19.92 -21.09
CA SER A 368 -3.83 19.94 -20.16
C SER A 368 -3.66 19.01 -18.94
N THR A 369 -2.78 18.01 -19.02
CA THR A 369 -2.51 17.06 -17.92
C THR A 369 -1.36 17.52 -17.03
N LEU A 370 -0.45 18.35 -17.54
CA LEU A 370 0.76 18.78 -16.83
C LEU A 370 0.48 19.47 -15.48
N PRO A 371 -0.53 20.37 -15.34
CA PRO A 371 -0.84 20.99 -14.06
C PRO A 371 -1.21 19.97 -12.96
N TYR A 372 -1.84 18.85 -13.30
CA TYR A 372 -2.20 17.81 -12.32
C TYR A 372 -0.98 17.07 -11.79
N VAL A 373 0.01 16.80 -12.65
CA VAL A 373 1.28 16.22 -12.21
C VAL A 373 1.99 17.19 -11.28
N LEU A 374 2.18 18.43 -11.74
CA LEU A 374 2.95 19.43 -10.98
C LEU A 374 2.26 19.77 -9.66
N GLY A 375 0.94 19.93 -9.66
CA GLY A 375 0.15 20.10 -8.44
C GLY A 375 0.35 18.96 -7.45
N ALA A 376 0.38 17.70 -7.92
CA ALA A 376 0.63 16.55 -7.05
C ALA A 376 2.03 16.52 -6.42
N TYR A 377 3.04 17.05 -7.11
CA TYR A 377 4.39 17.20 -6.54
C TYR A 377 4.53 18.46 -5.67
N ALA A 378 3.78 19.53 -5.95
CA ALA A 378 3.80 20.77 -5.18
C ALA A 378 3.04 20.66 -3.85
N LYS A 379 1.96 19.89 -3.82
CA LYS A 379 1.07 19.75 -2.66
C LYS A 379 1.78 19.39 -1.34
N PRO A 380 2.78 18.50 -1.30
CA PRO A 380 3.55 18.27 -0.08
C PRO A 380 4.26 19.52 0.47
N VAL A 381 4.72 20.43 -0.39
CA VAL A 381 5.33 21.70 0.04
C VAL A 381 4.26 22.61 0.63
N GLU A 382 3.11 22.74 -0.04
CA GLU A 382 1.97 23.50 0.48
C GLU A 382 1.49 22.97 1.83
N ASN A 383 1.43 21.65 1.99
CA ASN A 383 1.06 21.02 3.25
C ASN A 383 2.11 21.29 4.34
N ALA A 384 3.40 21.25 4.01
CA ALA A 384 4.47 21.56 4.97
C ALA A 384 4.43 23.03 5.43
N GLU A 385 4.07 23.96 4.55
CA GLU A 385 3.93 25.38 4.90
C GLU A 385 2.90 25.61 6.01
N LEU A 386 1.82 24.82 6.04
CA LEU A 386 0.78 24.90 7.08
C LEU A 386 1.26 24.51 8.49
N TYR A 387 2.41 23.83 8.62
CA TYR A 387 2.96 23.40 9.91
C TYR A 387 4.24 24.15 10.31
N THR A 388 4.67 25.12 9.49
CA THR A 388 5.84 25.97 9.75
C THR A 388 5.49 27.41 10.17
N GLU A 389 4.20 27.74 10.21
CA GLU A 389 3.65 28.94 10.84
C GLU A 389 3.24 28.65 12.28
#